data_AF-A0AAW1LR16-F1
#
_entry.id   AF-A0AAW1LR16-F1
#
_cell.length_a   1.000
_cell.length_b   1.000
_cell.length_c   1.000
_cell.angle_alpha   90.00
_cell.angle_beta   90.00
_cell.angle_gamma   90.00
#
_symmetry.space_group_name_H-M   'P 1'
#
loop_
_entity.id
_entity.type
_entity.pdbx_description
1 polymer ?
#
loop_
_entity_poly.entity_id
_entity_poly.type
_entity_poly.pdbx_seq_one_letter_code
_entity_poly.pdbx_strand_id
1 'polypeptide(L)'
;MNPARVNNEPGTKSWYVGWGNCHSEILQQMRQYYPKPHFLPEDCEIPSKEYIFMGYDDGATMHLDFISRLMWQAQLKGSKKWVLKPSPECEDICKAITFLVEPGDAVLVDTRVWYHGTSIVPGEFSLSIQSEYG
;
A
#
# COMPACT_ATOMS: atom_id res chain seq x y z
N MET A 1 18.52 -2.90 -18.35
CA MET A 1 17.39 -3.73 -17.88
C MET A 1 16.83 -4.52 -19.06
N ASN A 2 16.39 -5.76 -18.86
CA ASN A 2 15.73 -6.54 -19.91
C ASN A 2 14.31 -5.98 -20.14
N PRO A 3 13.96 -5.46 -21.34
CA PRO A 3 12.64 -4.90 -21.63
C PRO A 3 11.49 -5.87 -21.37
N ALA A 4 11.68 -7.15 -21.67
CA ALA A 4 10.67 -8.20 -21.46
C ALA A 4 10.26 -8.29 -19.98
N ARG A 5 11.23 -8.15 -19.07
CA ARG A 5 10.95 -8.15 -17.63
C ARG A 5 10.22 -6.88 -17.18
N VAL A 6 10.58 -5.71 -17.74
CA VAL A 6 9.90 -4.45 -17.42
C VAL A 6 8.41 -4.56 -17.76
N ASN A 7 8.10 -5.18 -18.89
CA ASN A 7 6.73 -5.40 -19.35
C ASN A 7 6.02 -6.62 -18.72
N ASN A 8 6.68 -7.32 -17.79
CA ASN A 8 6.18 -8.54 -17.15
C ASN A 8 5.74 -9.63 -18.16
N GLU A 9 6.52 -9.81 -19.22
CA GLU A 9 6.22 -10.81 -20.27
C GLU A 9 6.26 -12.25 -19.72
N PRO A 10 5.46 -13.18 -20.27
CA PRO A 10 5.45 -14.58 -19.84
C PRO A 10 6.84 -15.22 -19.85
N GLY A 11 7.16 -15.96 -18.79
CA GLY A 11 8.48 -16.59 -18.62
C GLY A 11 9.55 -15.68 -18.00
N THR A 12 9.24 -14.41 -17.75
CA THR A 12 10.11 -13.53 -16.96
C THR A 12 9.76 -13.57 -15.47
N LYS A 13 10.71 -13.19 -14.61
CA LYS A 13 10.47 -13.05 -13.18
C LYS A 13 9.78 -11.72 -12.89
N SER A 14 8.60 -11.79 -12.29
CA SER A 14 7.80 -10.65 -11.84
C SER A 14 8.57 -9.72 -10.91
N TRP A 15 8.05 -8.50 -10.77
CA TRP A 15 8.70 -7.46 -10.01
C TRP A 15 7.68 -6.64 -9.22
N TYR A 16 8.10 -6.17 -8.06
CA TYR A 16 7.34 -5.29 -7.19
C TYR A 16 8.29 -4.30 -6.55
N VAL A 17 7.90 -3.03 -6.53
CA VAL A 17 8.71 -1.93 -6.02
C VAL A 17 7.84 -1.09 -5.09
N GLY A 18 8.38 -0.82 -3.90
CA GLY A 18 7.94 0.24 -3.02
C GLY A 18 8.94 1.39 -3.08
N TRP A 19 8.48 2.60 -3.41
CA TRP A 19 9.31 3.80 -3.47
C TRP A 19 8.77 4.86 -2.53
N GLY A 20 9.50 5.13 -1.44
CA GLY A 20 9.23 6.22 -0.52
C GLY A 20 9.84 7.52 -1.01
N ASN A 21 9.00 8.53 -1.22
CA ASN A 21 9.40 9.85 -1.67
C ASN A 21 9.32 10.85 -0.52
N CYS A 22 10.39 11.62 -0.31
CA CYS A 22 10.46 12.72 0.66
C CYS A 22 10.88 14.05 0.03
N HIS A 23 10.98 14.12 -1.30
CA HIS A 23 11.37 15.33 -2.02
C HIS A 23 10.13 16.17 -2.32
N SER A 24 10.08 17.40 -1.81
CA SER A 24 8.90 18.27 -1.87
C SER A 24 8.37 18.48 -3.29
N GLU A 25 9.24 18.72 -4.27
CA GLU A 25 8.82 18.91 -5.67
C GLU A 25 8.17 17.66 -6.26
N ILE A 26 8.70 16.47 -5.95
CA ILE A 26 8.14 15.23 -6.49
C ILE A 26 6.82 14.90 -5.80
N LEU A 27 6.73 15.11 -4.48
CA LEU A 27 5.47 14.99 -3.74
C LEU A 27 4.40 15.93 -4.30
N GLN A 28 4.76 17.18 -4.62
CA GLN A 28 3.83 18.13 -5.24
C GLN A 28 3.32 17.64 -6.61
N GLN A 29 4.19 17.03 -7.43
CA GLN A 29 3.78 16.43 -8.70
C GLN A 29 2.90 15.20 -8.48
N MET A 30 3.26 14.31 -7.55
CA MET A 30 2.50 13.10 -7.22
C MET A 30 1.06 13.43 -6.80
N ARG A 31 0.88 14.43 -5.95
CA ARG A 31 -0.43 14.88 -5.43
C ARG A 31 -1.37 15.47 -6.49
N GLN A 32 -0.88 15.71 -7.72
CA GLN A 32 -1.76 16.09 -8.83
C GLN A 32 -2.53 14.90 -9.41
N TYR A 33 -2.07 13.66 -9.15
CA TYR A 33 -2.64 12.45 -9.72
C TYR A 33 -3.66 11.74 -8.83
N TYR A 34 -3.78 12.15 -7.57
CA TYR A 34 -4.74 11.60 -6.63
C TYR A 34 -5.23 12.70 -5.67
N PRO A 35 -6.53 12.77 -5.37
CA PRO A 35 -7.05 13.73 -4.40
C PRO A 35 -6.69 13.29 -2.98
N LYS A 36 -6.72 14.24 -2.04
CA LYS A 36 -6.74 13.91 -0.61
C LYS A 36 -7.94 12.97 -0.32
N PRO A 37 -7.74 11.84 0.36
CA PRO A 37 -8.85 10.97 0.75
C PRO A 37 -9.92 11.72 1.57
N HIS A 38 -11.19 11.44 1.29
CA HIS A 38 -12.32 12.18 1.86
C HIS A 38 -12.50 11.97 3.38
N PHE A 39 -11.95 10.89 3.93
CA PHE A 39 -11.98 10.62 5.37
C PHE A 39 -10.91 11.40 6.15
N LEU A 40 -9.97 12.06 5.47
CA LEU A 40 -9.00 12.93 6.13
C LEU A 40 -9.63 14.31 6.43
N PRO A 41 -9.40 14.88 7.63
CA PRO A 41 -9.87 16.22 7.99
C PRO A 41 -9.46 17.30 6.98
N GLU A 42 -10.17 18.42 6.92
CA GLU A 42 -9.82 19.56 6.06
C GLU A 42 -8.46 20.15 6.40
N ASP A 43 -8.16 20.23 7.69
CA ASP A 43 -6.96 20.78 8.31
C ASP A 43 -5.87 19.73 8.57
N CYS A 44 -5.95 18.59 7.89
CA CYS A 44 -5.01 17.49 8.09
C CYS A 44 -3.56 17.90 7.70
N GLU A 45 -2.61 17.49 8.53
CA GLU A 45 -1.19 17.73 8.35
C GLU A 45 -0.67 16.91 7.16
N ILE A 46 -0.14 17.60 6.16
CA ILE A 46 0.40 16.94 4.97
C ILE A 46 1.73 16.24 5.31
N PRO A 47 1.83 14.90 5.20
CA PRO A 47 3.06 14.19 5.53
C PRO A 47 4.23 14.58 4.63
N SER A 48 5.43 14.54 5.19
CA SER A 48 6.68 14.81 4.47
C SER A 48 7.18 13.62 3.64
N LYS A 49 6.51 12.45 3.76
CA LYS A 49 6.86 11.23 3.06
C LYS A 49 5.62 10.48 2.59
N GLU A 50 5.62 10.05 1.34
CA GLU A 50 4.58 9.22 0.73
C GLU A 50 5.23 8.04 -0.01
N TYR A 51 4.50 6.94 -0.18
CA TYR A 51 5.02 5.75 -0.84
C TYR A 51 4.18 5.37 -2.05
N ILE A 52 4.84 5.12 -3.17
CA ILE A 52 4.24 4.45 -4.32
C ILE A 52 4.61 2.97 -4.24
N PHE A 53 3.61 2.10 -4.32
CA PHE A 53 3.81 0.67 -4.50
C PHE A 53 3.24 0.24 -5.84
N MET A 54 4.07 -0.42 -6.65
CA MET A 54 3.65 -0.92 -7.95
C MET A 54 4.38 -2.18 -8.38
N GLY A 55 3.70 -2.99 -9.20
CA GLY A 55 4.28 -4.20 -9.76
C GLY A 55 3.26 -5.29 -10.01
N TYR A 56 3.74 -6.54 -9.96
CA TYR A 56 3.01 -7.76 -10.31
C TYR A 56 3.30 -8.86 -9.31
N ASP A 57 2.31 -9.73 -9.08
CA ASP A 57 2.37 -11.05 -8.40
C ASP A 57 2.87 -11.10 -6.94
N ASP A 58 3.47 -10.03 -6.45
CA ASP A 58 4.11 -9.93 -5.14
C ASP A 58 3.44 -8.84 -4.30
N GLY A 59 3.95 -8.59 -3.10
CA GLY A 59 3.46 -7.53 -2.22
C GLY A 59 4.34 -7.37 -0.99
N ALA A 60 3.76 -6.85 0.09
CA ALA A 60 4.45 -6.77 1.37
C ALA A 60 4.33 -8.11 2.11
N THR A 61 5.45 -8.63 2.60
CA THR A 61 5.45 -9.77 3.51
C THR A 61 4.76 -9.41 4.82
N MET A 62 4.36 -10.39 5.63
CA MET A 62 3.68 -10.14 6.90
C MET A 62 4.59 -9.39 7.88
N HIS A 63 4.23 -8.17 8.28
CA HIS A 63 5.05 -7.32 9.15
C HIS A 63 4.22 -6.30 9.96
N LEU A 64 4.89 -5.60 10.88
CA LEU A 64 4.42 -4.38 11.53
C LEU A 64 5.21 -3.19 11.00
N ASP A 65 4.55 -2.04 10.91
CA ASP A 65 5.23 -0.79 10.57
C ASP A 65 5.79 -0.11 11.82
N PHE A 66 6.97 0.50 11.65
CA PHE A 66 7.59 1.39 12.63
C PHE A 66 7.38 2.84 12.21
N ILE A 67 6.12 3.29 12.28
CA ILE A 67 5.69 4.65 11.93
C ILE A 67 5.03 5.35 13.12
N SER A 68 4.92 6.68 13.04
CA SER A 68 4.43 7.49 14.16
C SER A 68 2.90 7.60 14.22
N ARG A 69 2.23 7.47 13.08
CA ARG A 69 0.79 7.71 12.91
C ARG A 69 0.08 6.51 12.29
N LEU A 70 -1.25 6.56 12.24
CA LEU A 70 -2.03 5.60 11.44
C LEU A 70 -1.59 5.69 9.98
N MET A 71 -1.77 4.61 9.22
CA MET A 71 -1.46 4.58 7.80
C MET A 71 -2.73 4.44 6.97
N TRP A 72 -2.78 5.13 5.85
CA TRP A 72 -3.74 4.81 4.80
C TRP A 72 -3.06 4.47 3.47
N GLN A 73 -3.64 3.52 2.73
CA GLN A 73 -3.21 3.14 1.40
C GLN A 73 -4.41 3.11 0.46
N ALA A 74 -4.34 3.90 -0.61
CA ALA A 74 -5.36 3.95 -1.66
C ALA A 74 -4.91 3.17 -2.90
N GLN A 75 -5.81 2.35 -3.44
CA GLN A 75 -5.56 1.54 -4.62
C GLN A 75 -5.99 2.31 -5.87
N LEU A 76 -5.05 2.53 -6.80
CA LEU A 76 -5.29 3.34 -8.01
C LEU A 76 -5.52 2.48 -9.25
N LYS A 77 -4.83 1.34 -9.37
CA LYS A 77 -5.02 0.36 -10.45
C LYS A 77 -4.79 -1.05 -9.97
N GLY A 78 -5.48 -2.01 -10.58
CA GLY A 78 -5.42 -3.42 -10.19
C GLY A 78 -5.92 -3.66 -8.77
N SER A 79 -5.84 -4.90 -8.32
CA SER A 79 -6.38 -5.30 -7.02
C SER A 79 -5.28 -5.84 -6.11
N LYS A 80 -5.43 -5.58 -4.81
CA LYS A 80 -4.49 -6.05 -3.79
C LYS A 80 -5.22 -6.78 -2.69
N LYS A 81 -4.83 -8.03 -2.43
CA LYS A 81 -5.33 -8.79 -1.29
C LYS A 81 -4.57 -8.36 -0.05
N TRP A 82 -5.31 -8.01 1.00
CA TRP A 82 -4.79 -7.69 2.32
C TRP A 82 -5.12 -8.80 3.29
N VAL A 83 -4.16 -9.12 4.15
CA VAL A 83 -4.32 -10.02 5.29
C VAL A 83 -3.87 -9.28 6.53
N LEU A 84 -4.80 -9.04 7.45
CA LEU A 84 -4.53 -8.47 8.76
C LEU A 84 -4.58 -9.59 9.81
N LYS A 85 -3.55 -9.70 10.63
CA LYS A 85 -3.49 -10.62 11.77
C LYS A 85 -3.42 -9.83 13.08
N PRO A 86 -4.14 -10.30 14.11
CA PRO A 86 -4.03 -9.69 15.43
C PRO A 86 -2.64 -9.88 16.01
N SER A 87 -2.33 -9.12 17.05
CA SER A 87 -1.11 -9.34 17.83
C SER A 87 -1.19 -10.67 18.61
N PRO A 88 -0.05 -11.30 18.94
CA PRO A 88 -0.03 -12.59 19.63
C PRO A 88 -0.83 -12.62 20.95
N GLU A 89 -0.93 -11.48 21.64
CA GLU A 89 -1.61 -11.35 22.94
C GLU A 89 -3.13 -11.60 22.86
N CYS A 90 -3.73 -11.47 21.67
CA CYS A 90 -5.16 -11.74 21.48
C CYS A 90 -5.45 -12.80 20.43
N GLU A 91 -4.45 -13.57 19.97
CA GLU A 91 -4.62 -14.57 18.90
C GLU A 91 -5.71 -15.61 19.21
N ASP A 92 -5.94 -15.94 20.49
CA ASP A 92 -6.96 -16.90 20.91
C ASP A 92 -8.41 -16.39 20.80
N ILE A 93 -8.61 -15.07 20.74
CA ILE A 93 -9.95 -14.44 20.75
C ILE A 93 -10.21 -13.54 19.54
N CYS A 94 -9.15 -13.00 18.95
CA CYS A 94 -9.16 -12.17 17.76
C CYS A 94 -9.03 -13.05 16.50
N LYS A 95 -9.65 -12.64 15.40
CA LYS A 95 -9.56 -13.37 14.12
C LYS A 95 -8.81 -12.56 13.09
N ALA A 96 -8.06 -13.26 12.23
CA ALA A 96 -7.47 -12.65 11.06
C ALA A 96 -8.57 -12.13 10.11
N ILE A 97 -8.31 -11.00 9.47
CA ILE A 97 -9.21 -10.37 8.51
C ILE A 97 -8.52 -10.44 7.14
N THR A 98 -9.25 -10.84 6.11
CA THR A 98 -8.74 -10.89 4.75
C THR A 98 -9.75 -10.26 3.82
N PHE A 99 -9.29 -9.31 3.00
CA PHE A 99 -10.14 -8.59 2.06
C PHE A 99 -9.35 -8.23 0.80
N LEU A 100 -10.09 -7.98 -0.28
CA LEU A 100 -9.55 -7.46 -1.52
C LEU A 100 -9.78 -5.94 -1.52
N VAL A 101 -8.78 -5.20 -1.97
CA VAL A 101 -8.84 -3.75 -2.15
C VAL A 101 -8.83 -3.49 -3.65
N GLU A 102 -9.90 -2.88 -4.14
CA GLU A 102 -10.13 -2.61 -5.55
C GLU A 102 -9.79 -1.15 -5.90
N PRO A 103 -9.60 -0.80 -7.18
CA PRO A 103 -9.36 0.59 -7.58
C PRO A 103 -10.44 1.54 -7.07
N GLY A 104 -10.03 2.57 -6.34
CA GLY A 104 -10.93 3.54 -5.69
C GLY A 104 -11.11 3.31 -4.19
N ASP A 105 -10.79 2.11 -3.69
CA ASP A 105 -10.78 1.84 -2.26
C ASP A 105 -9.56 2.46 -1.56
N ALA A 106 -9.74 2.75 -0.28
CA ALA A 106 -8.66 3.15 0.62
C ALA A 106 -8.76 2.38 1.93
N VAL A 107 -7.63 1.78 2.33
CA VAL A 107 -7.50 1.07 3.61
C VAL A 107 -6.91 2.05 4.61
N LEU A 108 -7.60 2.27 5.74
CA LEU A 108 -7.08 2.97 6.90
C LEU A 108 -6.92 1.96 8.03
N VAL A 109 -5.69 1.74 8.49
CA VAL A 109 -5.38 0.71 9.49
C VAL A 109 -4.21 1.14 10.38
N ASP A 110 -4.25 0.74 11.64
CA ASP A 110 -3.10 0.89 12.54
C ASP A 110 -2.09 -0.25 12.32
N THR A 111 -1.17 -0.06 11.38
CA THR A 111 -0.13 -1.04 11.04
C THR A 111 0.95 -1.20 12.11
N ARG A 112 0.90 -0.40 13.19
CA ARG A 112 1.77 -0.55 14.36
C ARG A 112 1.28 -1.65 15.30
N VAL A 113 -0.01 -1.99 15.21
CA VAL A 113 -0.67 -3.00 16.05
C VAL A 113 -1.08 -4.23 15.22
N TRP A 114 -1.61 -3.99 14.02
CA TRP A 114 -2.04 -5.07 13.12
C TRP A 114 -0.90 -5.54 12.24
N TYR A 115 -0.51 -6.81 12.41
CA TYR A 115 0.35 -7.48 11.44
C TYR A 115 -0.35 -7.50 10.10
N HIS A 116 0.33 -7.06 9.05
CA HIS A 116 -0.27 -6.97 7.74
C HIS A 116 0.66 -7.53 6.67
N GLY A 117 0.04 -8.21 5.71
CA GLY A 117 0.69 -8.70 4.51
C GLY A 117 -0.20 -8.43 3.31
N THR A 118 0.42 -8.20 2.15
CA THR A 118 -0.30 -7.95 0.91
C THR A 118 0.22 -8.81 -0.23
N SER A 119 -0.66 -9.11 -1.17
CA SER A 119 -0.32 -9.83 -2.41
C SER A 119 -1.16 -9.31 -3.56
N ILE A 120 -0.54 -9.12 -4.72
CA ILE A 120 -1.23 -8.75 -5.96
C ILE A 120 -1.83 -10.01 -6.60
N VAL A 121 -2.97 -9.85 -7.28
CA VAL A 121 -3.57 -10.93 -8.08
C VAL A 121 -2.61 -11.31 -9.21
N PRO A 122 -2.27 -12.60 -9.41
CA PRO A 122 -1.29 -12.99 -10.42
C PRO A 122 -1.64 -12.52 -11.84
N GLY A 123 -0.66 -11.97 -12.54
CA GLY A 123 -0.78 -11.42 -13.90
C GLY A 123 -1.35 -10.00 -13.97
N GLU A 124 -1.83 -9.43 -12.86
CA GLU A 124 -2.40 -8.09 -12.81
C GLU A 124 -1.35 -7.06 -12.38
N PHE A 125 -1.30 -5.92 -13.07
CA PHE A 125 -0.52 -4.78 -12.60
C PHE A 125 -1.28 -4.06 -11.48
N SER A 126 -0.63 -3.89 -10.33
CA SER A 126 -1.15 -3.09 -9.22
C SER A 126 -0.38 -1.79 -9.07
N LEU A 127 -1.10 -0.72 -8.73
CA LEU A 127 -0.55 0.57 -8.33
C LEU A 127 -1.35 1.11 -7.15
N SER A 128 -0.65 1.46 -6.07
CA SER A 128 -1.24 2.05 -4.88
C SER A 128 -0.34 3.13 -4.30
N ILE A 129 -0.97 4.13 -3.68
CA ILE A 129 -0.30 5.21 -2.95
C ILE A 129 -0.55 5.01 -1.45
N GLN A 130 0.45 5.24 -0.62
CA GLN A 130 0.35 5.15 0.83
C GLN A 130 0.89 6.43 1.47
N SER A 131 0.23 6.87 2.53
CA SER A 131 0.69 7.96 3.36
C SER A 131 0.29 7.76 4.81
N GLU A 132 0.90 8.53 5.70
CA GLU A 132 0.49 8.59 7.11
C GLU A 132 -0.81 9.42 7.24
N TYR A 133 -1.61 9.09 8.25
CA TYR A 133 -2.76 9.86 8.68
C TYR A 133 -2.25 11.05 9.49
N GLY A 134 -2.20 12.20 8.84
CA GLY A 134 -1.86 13.49 9.42
C GLY A 134 -2.88 14.49 8.98
#